data_AF-M6VY73-F1
#
_entry.id   AF-M6VY73-F1
#
_cell.length_a   1.000
_cell.length_b   1.000
_cell.length_c   1.000
_cell.angle_alpha   90.00
_cell.angle_beta   90.00
_cell.angle_gamma   90.00
#
_symmetry.space_group_name_H-M   'P 1'
#
loop_
_entity.id
_entity.type
_entity.pdbx_description
1 polymer ?
#
loop_
_entity_poly.entity_id
_entity_poly.type
_entity_poly.pdbx_seq_one_letter_code
_entity_poly.pdbx_strand_id
1 'polypeptide(L)'
;MLQERKIECFLPLISKKKKWSDRWKIVEEPMYPSYIFVKISFFQDRVRILQLPGAHHFVFYGGKPYVIPNEDLDLVKIFLETYPDRIQVEIQERLLPGKKVLIQKGPFAGFKAEIIQRKNEKQIIVKFPGMNLITSVTLDVETLKLEETLGSNF
;
A
#
# COMPACT_ATOMS: atom_id res chain seq x y z
N MET A 1 16.45 9.13 -16.66
CA MET A 1 17.26 9.26 -15.41
C MET A 1 17.79 7.93 -14.87
N LEU A 2 16.95 6.97 -14.44
CA LEU A 2 17.45 5.67 -13.93
C LEU A 2 18.17 4.87 -15.03
N GLN A 3 17.54 4.76 -16.20
CA GLN A 3 18.11 4.10 -17.38
C GLN A 3 19.39 4.79 -17.89
N GLU A 4 19.43 6.13 -17.92
CA GLU A 4 20.62 6.92 -18.27
C GLU A 4 21.82 6.62 -17.35
N ARG A 5 21.56 6.28 -16.09
CA ARG A 5 22.58 5.91 -15.10
C ARG A 5 22.91 4.41 -15.10
N LYS A 6 22.41 3.65 -16.09
CA LYS A 6 22.58 2.19 -16.20
C LYS A 6 22.11 1.41 -14.97
N ILE A 7 21.07 1.92 -14.30
CA ILE A 7 20.43 1.22 -13.17
C ILE A 7 19.30 0.37 -13.75
N GLU A 8 19.36 -0.94 -13.51
CA GLU A 8 18.29 -1.86 -13.87
C GLU A 8 17.05 -1.53 -13.03
N CYS A 9 15.96 -1.18 -13.68
CA CYS A 9 14.71 -0.79 -13.02
C CYS A 9 13.51 -1.37 -13.75
N PHE A 10 12.44 -1.60 -12.99
CA PHE A 10 11.17 -2.10 -13.49
C PHE A 10 10.03 -1.24 -12.95
N LEU A 11 9.23 -0.70 -13.87
CA LEU A 11 8.00 0.04 -13.58
C LEU A 11 6.85 -0.68 -14.29
N PRO A 12 6.00 -1.42 -13.56
CA PRO A 12 4.87 -2.09 -14.17
C PRO A 12 3.82 -1.05 -14.58
N LEU A 13 3.43 -1.08 -15.85
CA LEU A 13 2.44 -0.17 -16.44
C LEU A 13 1.24 -0.97 -16.94
N ILE A 14 0.04 -0.52 -16.60
CA ILE A 14 -1.23 -1.07 -17.09
C ILE A 14 -1.87 -0.12 -18.09
N SER A 15 -2.46 -0.68 -19.15
CA SER A 15 -3.22 0.09 -20.14
C SER A 15 -4.66 0.26 -19.69
N LYS A 16 -5.14 1.50 -19.61
CA LYS A 16 -6.55 1.82 -19.32
C LYS A 16 -7.18 2.66 -20.42
N LYS A 17 -8.42 2.33 -20.80
CA LYS A 17 -9.24 3.18 -21.66
C LYS A 17 -9.83 4.32 -20.83
N LYS A 18 -9.38 5.54 -21.08
CA LYS A 18 -9.90 6.75 -20.42
C LYS A 18 -10.73 7.55 -21.41
N LYS A 19 -11.96 7.90 -21.01
CA LYS A 19 -12.81 8.81 -21.77
C LYS A 19 -12.38 10.24 -21.50
N TRP A 20 -12.03 10.96 -22.55
CA TRP A 20 -11.82 12.40 -22.55
C TRP A 20 -13.11 13.09 -23.00
N SER A 21 -13.17 14.41 -22.84
CA SER A 21 -14.34 15.23 -23.19
C SER A 21 -14.92 14.93 -24.58
N ASP A 22 -14.08 14.50 -25.54
CA ASP A 22 -14.50 14.21 -26.92
C ASP A 22 -14.11 12.79 -27.42
N ARG A 23 -13.15 12.08 -26.80
CA ARG A 23 -12.65 10.78 -27.33
C ARG A 23 -12.19 9.79 -26.27
N TRP A 24 -12.17 8.51 -26.61
CA TRP A 24 -11.50 7.47 -25.82
C TRP A 24 -10.02 7.41 -26.18
N LYS A 25 -9.14 7.38 -25.17
CA LYS A 25 -7.70 7.19 -25.35
C LYS A 25 -7.21 6.08 -24.42
N ILE A 26 -6.35 5.21 -24.93
CA ILE A 26 -5.60 4.25 -24.12
C ILE A 26 -4.45 5.03 -23.47
N VAL A 27 -4.37 4.98 -22.14
CA VAL A 27 -3.31 5.59 -21.35
C VAL A 27 -2.63 4.51 -20.52
N GLU A 28 -1.32 4.63 -20.37
CA GLU A 28 -0.55 3.79 -19.46
C GLU A 28 -0.52 4.46 -18.08
N GLU A 29 -0.88 3.71 -17.05
CA GLU A 29 -0.81 4.14 -15.66
C GLU A 29 0.04 3.13 -14.87
N PRO A 30 0.84 3.56 -13.87
CA PRO A 30 1.57 2.63 -13.00
C PRO A 30 0.63 1.66 -12.28
N MET A 31 0.96 0.37 -12.36
CA MET A 31 0.28 -0.68 -11.59
C MET A 31 0.41 -0.45 -10.08
N TYR A 32 1.58 0.04 -9.64
CA TYR A 32 1.85 0.46 -8.26
C TYR A 32 2.17 1.96 -8.23
N PRO A 33 1.19 2.83 -7.92
CA PRO A 33 1.40 4.26 -7.91
C PRO A 33 2.52 4.68 -6.96
N SER A 34 3.44 5.52 -7.42
CA SER A 34 4.60 6.03 -6.66
C SER A 34 5.68 4.99 -6.31
N TYR A 35 5.65 3.80 -6.92
CA TYR A 35 6.70 2.78 -6.75
C TYR A 35 7.46 2.54 -8.05
N ILE A 36 8.78 2.36 -7.93
CA ILE A 36 9.66 1.86 -8.99
C ILE A 36 10.54 0.79 -8.35
N PHE A 37 10.66 -0.36 -9.01
CA PHE A 37 11.55 -1.42 -8.57
C PHE A 37 12.94 -1.21 -9.18
N VAL A 38 13.97 -1.41 -8.37
CA VAL A 38 15.36 -1.22 -8.79
C VAL A 38 16.20 -2.40 -8.33
N LYS A 39 17.15 -2.80 -9.16
CA LYS A 39 18.11 -3.85 -8.84
C LYS A 39 19.48 -3.23 -8.68
N ILE A 40 19.95 -3.21 -7.44
CA ILE A 40 21.12 -2.42 -7.02
C ILE A 40 21.88 -3.09 -5.88
N SER A 41 23.11 -2.65 -5.68
CA SER A 41 23.85 -2.89 -4.44
C SER A 41 23.45 -1.83 -3.42
N PHE A 42 22.49 -2.15 -2.53
CA PHE A 42 21.83 -1.15 -1.67
C PHE A 42 22.80 -0.23 -0.92
N PHE A 43 23.83 -0.79 -0.28
CA PHE A 43 24.79 0.01 0.50
C PHE A 43 25.70 0.90 -0.36
N GLN A 44 25.89 0.57 -1.63
CA GLN A 44 26.71 1.37 -2.53
C GLN A 44 25.87 2.42 -3.26
N ASP A 45 24.64 2.07 -3.64
CA ASP A 45 23.84 2.84 -4.59
C ASP A 45 22.77 3.74 -3.95
N ARG A 46 22.38 3.50 -2.68
CA ARG A 46 21.23 4.17 -2.05
C ARG A 46 21.29 5.70 -2.11
N VAL A 47 22.46 6.29 -1.85
CA VAL A 47 22.62 7.76 -1.80
C VAL A 47 22.42 8.35 -3.19
N ARG A 48 23.03 7.73 -4.20
CA ARG A 48 22.94 8.15 -5.60
C ARG A 48 21.50 8.09 -6.13
N ILE A 49 20.70 7.12 -5.67
CA ILE A 49 19.30 6.98 -6.06
C ILE A 49 18.43 8.03 -5.36
N LEU A 50 18.62 8.25 -4.06
CA LEU A 50 17.85 9.26 -3.32
C LEU A 50 18.11 10.70 -3.77
N GLN A 51 19.24 10.94 -4.46
CA GLN A 51 19.53 12.23 -5.09
C GLN A 51 18.76 12.45 -6.41
N LEU A 52 18.08 11.44 -6.95
CA LEU A 52 17.30 11.60 -8.17
C LEU A 52 16.04 12.43 -7.90
N PRO A 53 15.71 13.40 -8.77
CA PRO A 53 14.43 14.10 -8.69
C PRO A 53 13.26 13.10 -8.69
N GLY A 54 12.39 13.21 -7.69
CA GLY A 54 11.23 12.32 -7.52
C GLY A 54 11.50 11.03 -6.72
N ALA A 55 12.76 10.70 -6.39
CA ALA A 55 13.06 9.62 -5.45
C ALA A 55 12.88 10.13 -4.01
N HIS A 56 11.93 9.55 -3.27
CA HIS A 56 11.65 9.98 -1.91
C HIS A 56 12.34 9.13 -0.84
N HIS A 57 12.10 7.82 -0.84
CA HIS A 57 12.68 6.89 0.13
C HIS A 57 12.64 5.45 -0.40
N PHE A 58 13.44 4.57 0.18
CA PHE A 58 13.32 3.13 0.00
C PHE A 58 12.28 2.56 0.97
N VAL A 59 11.62 1.47 0.58
CA VAL A 59 10.71 0.74 1.46
C VAL A 59 11.52 -0.13 2.41
N PHE A 60 11.13 -0.17 3.69
CA PHE A 60 11.75 -1.00 4.71
C PHE A 60 10.72 -1.94 5.36
N TYR A 61 11.17 -3.12 5.74
CA TYR A 61 10.41 -4.08 6.53
C TYR A 61 11.31 -4.64 7.64
N GLY A 62 10.85 -4.58 8.90
CA GLY A 62 11.65 -5.04 10.04
C GLY A 62 13.00 -4.32 10.19
N GLY A 63 13.07 -3.03 9.85
CA GLY A 63 14.29 -2.23 9.92
C GLY A 63 15.31 -2.50 8.80
N LYS A 64 15.02 -3.38 7.85
CA LYS A 64 15.88 -3.71 6.71
C LYS A 64 15.24 -3.22 5.40
N PRO A 65 16.03 -2.84 4.38
CA PRO A 65 15.47 -2.50 3.07
C PRO A 65 14.70 -3.70 2.54
N TYR A 66 13.50 -3.44 2.03
CA TYR A 66 12.64 -4.50 1.51
C TYR A 66 13.21 -5.01 0.19
N VAL A 67 13.58 -6.30 0.17
CA VAL A 67 14.06 -7.00 -1.02
C VAL A 67 12.91 -7.80 -1.58
N ILE A 68 12.56 -7.55 -2.83
CA ILE A 68 11.48 -8.25 -3.52
C ILE A 68 12.06 -9.53 -4.14
N PRO A 69 11.48 -10.71 -3.87
CA PRO A 69 11.85 -11.94 -4.55
C PRO A 69 11.70 -11.83 -6.08
N ASN A 70 12.58 -12.46 -6.83
CA ASN A 70 12.47 -12.48 -8.30
C ASN A 70 11.15 -13.12 -8.77
N GLU A 71 10.69 -14.15 -8.05
CA GLU A 71 9.42 -14.85 -8.33
C GLU A 71 8.22 -13.90 -8.31
N ASP A 72 8.18 -12.96 -7.35
CA ASP A 72 7.11 -11.96 -7.27
C ASP A 72 7.16 -10.99 -8.46
N LEU A 73 8.36 -10.57 -8.88
CA LEU A 73 8.53 -9.70 -10.05
C LEU A 73 8.14 -10.43 -11.35
N ASP A 74 8.49 -11.70 -11.47
CA ASP A 74 8.15 -12.51 -12.64
C ASP A 74 6.64 -12.76 -12.70
N LEU A 75 5.98 -12.97 -11.55
CA LEU A 75 4.53 -13.04 -11.48
C LEU A 75 3.87 -11.74 -11.95
N VAL A 76 4.40 -10.57 -11.55
CA VAL A 76 3.91 -9.26 -12.03
C VAL A 76 4.04 -9.16 -13.56
N LYS A 77 5.16 -9.61 -14.14
CA LYS A 77 5.33 -9.62 -15.60
C LYS A 77 4.30 -10.53 -16.28
N ILE A 78 4.08 -11.74 -15.74
CA ILE A 78 3.07 -12.68 -16.27
C ILE A 78 1.67 -12.06 -16.25
N PHE A 79 1.30 -11.35 -15.17
CA PHE A 79 0.01 -10.66 -15.11
C PHE A 79 -0.12 -9.61 -16.20
N LEU A 80 0.91 -8.78 -16.39
CA LEU A 80 0.91 -7.72 -17.41
C LEU A 80 0.81 -8.29 -18.83
N GLU A 81 1.45 -9.42 -19.10
CA GLU A 81 1.43 -10.07 -20.42
C GLU A 81 0.11 -10.81 -20.69
N THR A 82 -0.42 -11.50 -19.67
CA THR A 82 -1.55 -12.44 -19.86
C THR A 82 -2.90 -11.77 -19.65
N TYR A 83 -2.98 -10.79 -18.74
CA TYR A 83 -4.24 -10.21 -18.28
C TYR A 83 -4.22 -8.67 -18.16
N PRO A 84 -3.65 -7.90 -19.12
CA PRO A 84 -3.45 -6.46 -18.98
C PRO A 84 -4.72 -5.66 -18.67
N ASP A 85 -5.86 -6.07 -19.23
CA ASP A 85 -7.16 -5.39 -19.03
C ASP A 85 -7.94 -5.88 -17.79
N ARG A 86 -7.41 -6.86 -17.04
CA ARG A 86 -8.08 -7.48 -15.88
C ARG A 86 -7.33 -7.29 -14.56
N ILE A 87 -6.26 -6.49 -14.57
CA ILE A 87 -5.49 -6.19 -13.37
C ILE A 87 -6.18 -5.08 -12.58
N GLN A 88 -6.53 -5.39 -11.34
CA GLN A 88 -6.93 -4.42 -10.33
C GLN A 88 -5.93 -4.52 -9.18
N VAL A 89 -5.31 -3.40 -8.85
CA VAL A 89 -4.40 -3.30 -7.70
C VAL A 89 -5.08 -2.45 -6.65
N GLU A 90 -5.38 -3.09 -5.53
CA GLU A 90 -5.82 -2.41 -4.33
C GLU A 90 -4.66 -2.38 -3.34
N ILE A 91 -4.45 -1.23 -2.71
CA ILE A 91 -3.60 -1.19 -1.53
C ILE A 91 -4.30 -2.05 -0.49
N GLN A 92 -3.67 -3.15 -0.08
CA GLN A 92 -4.10 -3.88 1.12
C GLN A 92 -3.96 -2.93 2.31
N GLU A 93 -5.03 -2.18 2.59
CA GLU A 93 -5.12 -1.40 3.80
C GLU A 93 -4.99 -2.35 4.97
N ARG A 94 -4.11 -2.00 5.89
CA ARG A 94 -3.71 -2.78 7.07
C ARG A 94 -4.87 -3.00 8.08
N LEU A 95 -6.11 -2.75 7.67
CA LEU A 95 -7.36 -2.74 8.43
C LEU A 95 -8.14 -4.05 8.23
N LEU A 96 -7.50 -5.17 8.57
CA LEU A 96 -8.13 -6.49 8.52
C LEU A 96 -8.91 -6.81 9.81
N PRO A 97 -9.93 -7.68 9.75
CA PRO A 97 -10.57 -8.27 10.93
C PRO A 97 -9.55 -8.75 11.98
N GLY A 98 -9.85 -8.51 13.26
CA GLY A 98 -9.00 -8.86 14.40
C GLY A 98 -7.86 -7.88 14.70
N LYS A 99 -7.63 -6.87 13.85
CA LYS A 99 -6.64 -5.82 14.14
C LYS A 99 -7.19 -4.80 15.12
N LYS A 100 -6.31 -4.34 16.02
CA LYS A 100 -6.59 -3.23 16.93
C LYS A 100 -6.30 -1.90 16.24
N VAL A 101 -7.21 -0.95 16.42
CA VAL A 101 -7.13 0.40 15.85
C VAL A 101 -7.36 1.44 16.94
N LEU A 102 -6.69 2.58 16.78
CA LEU A 102 -6.94 3.81 17.51
C LEU A 102 -7.80 4.73 16.64
N ILE A 103 -8.92 5.21 17.18
CA ILE A 103 -9.76 6.18 16.48
C ILE A 103 -9.16 7.57 16.66
N GLN A 104 -8.90 8.28 15.56
CA GLN A 104 -8.23 9.57 15.55
C GLN A 104 -9.19 10.77 15.54
N LYS A 105 -10.42 10.58 15.04
CA LYS A 105 -11.37 11.67 14.78
C LYS A 105 -12.80 11.28 15.19
N GLY A 106 -13.64 12.30 15.38
CA GLY A 106 -15.04 12.13 15.72
C GLY A 106 -15.28 11.85 17.21
N PRO A 107 -16.51 11.45 17.60
CA PRO A 107 -16.91 11.33 19.01
C PRO A 107 -16.17 10.22 19.76
N PHE A 108 -15.59 9.27 19.05
CA PHE A 108 -14.82 8.16 19.61
C PHE A 108 -13.30 8.40 19.52
N ALA A 109 -12.84 9.61 19.18
CA ALA A 109 -11.42 9.93 19.11
C ALA A 109 -10.71 9.61 20.43
N GLY A 110 -9.55 8.95 20.35
CA GLY A 110 -8.76 8.48 21.49
C GLY A 110 -9.11 7.08 21.99
N PHE A 111 -10.25 6.51 21.58
CA PHE A 111 -10.62 5.14 21.97
C PHE A 111 -9.94 4.09 21.08
N LYS A 112 -9.65 2.95 21.70
CA LYS A 112 -9.16 1.74 21.03
C LYS A 112 -10.32 0.81 20.71
N ALA A 113 -10.31 0.21 19.54
CA ALA A 113 -11.30 -0.75 19.10
C ALA A 113 -10.64 -1.88 18.30
N GLU A 114 -11.35 -2.99 18.14
CA GLU A 114 -10.93 -4.10 17.29
C GLU A 114 -11.83 -4.16 16.05
N ILE A 115 -11.22 -4.33 14.87
CA ILE A 115 -11.94 -4.48 13.62
C ILE A 115 -12.69 -5.82 13.63
N ILE A 116 -14.00 -5.79 13.44
CA ILE A 116 -14.80 -7.00 13.26
C ILE A 116 -14.82 -7.38 11.79
N GLN A 117 -15.19 -6.42 10.93
CA GLN A 117 -15.29 -6.64 9.48
C GLN A 117 -15.36 -5.32 8.72
N ARG A 118 -15.00 -5.36 7.44
CA ARG A 118 -15.24 -4.26 6.52
C ARG A 118 -16.68 -4.32 6.00
N LYS A 119 -17.42 -3.22 6.11
CA LYS A 119 -18.79 -3.12 5.60
C LYS A 119 -18.80 -2.79 4.10
N ASN A 120 -17.93 -1.86 3.68
CA ASN A 120 -17.69 -1.48 2.29
C ASN A 120 -16.33 -0.77 2.17
N GLU A 121 -16.00 -0.23 0.99
CA GLU A 121 -14.74 0.49 0.74
C GLU A 121 -14.48 1.64 1.75
N LYS A 122 -15.53 2.32 2.22
CA LYS A 122 -15.38 3.51 3.08
C LYS A 122 -15.61 3.24 4.57
N GLN A 123 -16.28 2.14 4.90
CA GLN A 123 -16.79 1.89 6.25
C GLN A 123 -16.35 0.55 6.82
N ILE A 124 -15.96 0.57 8.10
CA ILE A 124 -15.55 -0.60 8.89
C ILE A 124 -16.40 -0.69 10.16
N ILE A 125 -16.74 -1.92 10.54
CA ILE A 125 -17.40 -2.21 11.81
C ILE A 125 -16.33 -2.56 12.85
N VAL A 126 -16.30 -1.82 13.95
CA VAL A 126 -15.37 -2.04 15.05
C VAL A 126 -16.14 -2.40 16.33
N LYS A 127 -15.55 -3.22 17.20
CA LYS A 127 -16.02 -3.48 18.56
C LYS A 127 -15.16 -2.77 19.59
N PHE A 128 -15.81 -2.23 20.61
CA PHE A 128 -15.13 -1.70 21.79
C PHE A 128 -15.10 -2.75 22.89
N PRO A 129 -13.96 -2.92 23.59
CA PRO A 129 -13.90 -3.74 24.79
C PRO A 129 -14.63 -3.04 25.95
N GLY A 130 -15.50 -3.74 26.69
CA GLY A 130 -16.12 -3.21 27.90
C GLY A 130 -17.14 -4.15 28.54
N MET A 131 -16.97 -4.49 29.83
CA MET A 131 -17.82 -5.43 30.59
C MET A 131 -17.99 -6.80 29.90
N ASN A 132 -18.89 -7.65 30.41
CA ASN A 132 -19.23 -8.93 29.76
C ASN A 132 -20.16 -8.72 28.54
N LEU A 133 -20.01 -7.59 27.83
CA LEU A 133 -20.84 -7.14 26.72
C LEU A 133 -19.93 -6.64 25.58
N ILE A 134 -20.47 -6.61 24.36
CA ILE A 134 -19.74 -6.11 23.19
C ILE A 134 -20.60 -5.02 22.55
N THR A 135 -20.01 -3.85 22.32
CA THR A 135 -20.64 -2.76 21.57
C THR A 135 -19.92 -2.58 20.25
N SER A 136 -20.68 -2.55 19.15
CA SER A 136 -20.15 -2.41 17.80
C SER A 136 -20.70 -1.17 17.11
N VAL A 137 -19.86 -0.46 16.36
CA VAL A 137 -20.23 0.73 15.58
C VAL A 137 -19.62 0.68 14.19
N THR A 138 -20.26 1.34 13.22
CA THR A 138 -19.71 1.54 11.87
C THR A 138 -18.99 2.88 11.81
N LEU A 139 -17.72 2.90 11.38
CA LEU A 139 -16.88 4.09 11.26
C LEU A 139 -16.26 4.21 9.88
N ASP A 140 -15.95 5.44 9.48
CA ASP A 140 -15.23 5.70 8.23
C ASP A 140 -13.74 5.36 8.38
N VAL A 141 -13.16 4.73 7.36
CA VAL A 141 -11.76 4.27 7.32
C VAL A 141 -10.77 5.39 7.66
N GLU A 142 -11.01 6.61 7.17
CA GLU A 142 -10.16 7.78 7.38
C GLU A 142 -10.03 8.22 8.85
N THR A 143 -10.94 7.75 9.72
CA THR A 143 -10.92 8.07 11.14
C THR A 143 -10.01 7.15 11.95
N LEU A 144 -9.47 6.08 11.35
CA LEU A 144 -8.76 5.02 12.06
C LEU A 144 -7.23 5.11 11.89
N LYS A 145 -6.49 4.69 12.91
CA LYS A 145 -5.05 4.40 12.86
C LYS A 145 -4.82 2.98 13.33
N LEU A 146 -3.90 2.25 12.74
CA LEU A 146 -3.46 0.99 13.36
C LEU A 146 -2.78 1.26 14.69
N GLU A 147 -3.10 0.42 15.68
CA GLU A 147 -2.34 0.38 16.92
C GLU A 147 -1.02 -0.36 16.66
N GLU A 148 0.09 0.37 16.60
CA GLU A 148 1.42 -0.24 16.62
C GLU A 148 1.64 -0.82 18.01
N THR A 149 1.59 -2.15 18.12
CA THR A 149 2.06 -2.80 19.33
C THR A 149 3.58 -2.65 19.30
N LEU A 150 4.12 -1.70 20.07
CA LEU A 150 5.52 -1.74 20.44
C LEU A 150 5.74 -3.11 21.06
N GLY A 151 6.44 -3.97 20.32
CA GLY A 151 7.01 -5.19 20.88
C GLY A 151 7.73 -4.77 22.14
N SER A 152 7.31 -5.36 23.25
CA SER A 152 7.97 -5.35 24.54
C SER A 152 9.48 -5.20 24.39
N ASN A 153 10.05 -4.15 24.99
CA ASN A 153 11.45 -4.12 25.39
C ASN A 153 11.80 -5.48 25.99
N PHE A 154 12.69 -6.26 25.35
CA PHE A 154 13.77 -7.08 25.92
C PHE A 154 14.69 -7.55 24.80
#